data_AF-A0A251U1L4-F1
#
_entry.id   AF-A0A251U1L4-F1
#
_cell.length_a   1.000
_cell.length_b   1.000
_cell.length_c   1.000
_cell.angle_alpha   90.00
_cell.angle_beta   90.00
_cell.angle_gamma   90.00
#
_symmetry.space_group_name_H-M   'P 1'
#
loop_
_entity.id
_entity.type
_entity.pdbx_description
1 polymer ?
#
loop_
_entity_poly.entity_id
_entity_poly.type
_entity_poly.pdbx_seq_one_letter_code
_entity_poly.pdbx_strand_id
1 'polypeptide(L)'
;MSGIVVVFDFDKTIIDIDSDNWVVDELGATDLFNQLLPTMPWNSMMDKLMEELHLQGKTIEDIKQVLNRVPIHPRIVPAIKAAHALGCDLRIVSDANTFYIETVLSHLGIRECFSEINTNPGFVDDEGKLRILPYHDFLRSPHGCSLCPPNMCKGKVIERIQSTFKNEKDKRIIYLGDGAGDFCPSLKLGKGDYMMPRKDFPVWDLICKNRELVKSEIHEWTNGEDLERILLHLITSLISTEDMKSNIDNTSQLFDCKFETIALGALPKPLYCMVFVCFHPFHDLIDGYMVIIDPIKRLHMLYYLLQKKRDMSSKRLHMLCYLLQKKKRYTIIDIDSDNWVVDELGATDMFNQLLTTMPWNTVMDKMMNELYLQGKSIGDIEDVLKRVPIHPRVVPAIKAAYALGCDLRVLSDANLFYIETILKHLGIRECFSEINTNPGFVDEEGKLRILPYHDFHTFSHGCNLCPPNMCKGKIIERIQTTLENKTIIYLGDGAGDFCPSLKLTKEDYMMPRKDFPVWELICKNGDLVQADVHEWADGEELERVLIQLITTIISMDENVVDNTNQLFDCKFETIGHKVLPKPLYVP
;
A
#
# COMPACT_ATOMS: atom_id res chain seq x y z
N MET A 1 27.33 13.15 7.83
CA MET A 1 25.97 13.51 7.37
C MET A 1 25.67 12.62 6.17
N SER A 2 24.51 11.97 6.14
CA SER A 2 24.13 10.92 5.19
C SER A 2 23.71 11.42 3.79
N GLY A 3 24.04 12.66 3.42
CA GLY A 3 23.56 13.27 2.17
C GLY A 3 22.04 13.52 2.08
N ILE A 4 21.25 12.98 3.01
CA ILE A 4 19.78 13.01 2.98
C ILE A 4 19.25 14.19 3.80
N VAL A 5 18.32 14.95 3.21
CA VAL A 5 17.56 16.02 3.85
C VAL A 5 16.10 15.57 3.96
N VAL A 6 15.58 15.49 5.18
CA VAL A 6 14.17 15.13 5.41
C VAL A 6 13.42 16.39 5.84
N VAL A 7 12.40 16.75 5.07
CA VAL A 7 11.59 17.94 5.30
C VAL A 7 10.19 17.52 5.73
N PHE A 8 9.77 17.97 6.90
CA PHE A 8 8.45 17.70 7.45
C PHE A 8 7.57 18.95 7.36
N ASP A 9 6.33 18.79 6.93
CA ASP A 9 5.24 19.64 7.45
C ASP A 9 4.99 19.32 8.93
N PHE A 10 4.28 20.21 9.62
CA PHE A 10 4.06 20.09 11.06
C PHE A 10 2.64 19.63 11.40
N ASP A 11 1.65 20.49 11.14
CA ASP A 11 0.24 20.18 11.39
C ASP A 11 -0.21 18.99 10.54
N LYS A 12 -0.99 18.08 11.13
CA LYS A 12 -1.44 16.82 10.51
C LYS A 12 -0.34 15.96 9.87
N THR A 13 0.93 16.22 10.20
CA THR A 13 2.09 15.46 9.73
C THR A 13 2.93 14.97 10.91
N ILE A 14 3.53 15.89 11.68
CA ILE A 14 4.20 15.54 12.94
C ILE A 14 3.18 15.36 14.07
N ILE A 15 2.19 16.26 14.15
CA ILE A 15 1.05 16.14 15.07
C ILE A 15 -0.20 15.73 14.30
N ASP A 16 -1.18 15.10 14.94
CA ASP A 16 -2.35 14.53 14.23
C ASP A 16 -3.48 15.54 13.93
N ILE A 17 -3.25 16.81 14.26
CA ILE A 17 -4.23 17.88 14.27
C ILE A 17 -3.66 19.15 13.63
N ASP A 18 -4.52 20.14 13.45
CA ASP A 18 -4.15 21.52 13.11
C ASP A 18 -3.95 22.32 14.40
N SER A 19 -2.75 22.86 14.61
CA SER A 19 -2.36 23.51 15.86
C SER A 19 -3.12 24.80 16.16
N ASP A 20 -3.45 25.59 15.13
CA ASP A 20 -4.27 26.80 15.29
C ASP A 20 -5.67 26.44 15.79
N ASN A 21 -6.36 25.51 15.12
CA ASN A 21 -7.69 25.06 15.53
C ASN A 21 -7.68 24.45 16.94
N TRP A 22 -6.65 23.68 17.28
CA TRP A 22 -6.52 23.09 18.62
C TRP A 22 -6.41 24.15 19.71
N VAL A 23 -5.58 25.18 19.51
CA VAL A 23 -5.45 26.27 20.48
C VAL A 23 -6.75 27.07 20.60
N VAL A 24 -7.43 27.33 19.47
CA VAL A 24 -8.72 28.01 19.45
C VAL A 24 -9.75 27.26 20.29
N ASP A 25 -9.91 25.96 20.04
CA ASP A 25 -10.93 25.14 20.69
C ASP A 25 -10.64 24.94 22.17
N GLU A 26 -9.40 24.59 22.52
CA GLU A 26 -9.02 24.30 23.91
C GLU A 26 -8.99 25.54 24.82
N LEU A 27 -8.81 26.74 24.24
CA LEU A 27 -8.93 27.99 24.99
C LEU A 27 -10.37 28.53 25.05
N GLY A 28 -11.32 27.86 24.39
CA GLY A 28 -12.73 28.28 24.33
C GLY A 28 -12.95 29.51 23.45
N ALA A 29 -12.11 29.69 22.42
CA ALA A 29 -12.07 30.88 21.58
C ALA A 29 -12.87 30.74 20.26
N THR A 30 -13.55 29.61 20.04
CA THR A 30 -14.24 29.26 18.78
C THR A 30 -15.24 30.33 18.33
N ASP A 31 -16.02 30.92 19.24
CA ASP A 31 -16.99 31.97 18.88
C ASP A 31 -16.30 33.25 18.40
N LEU A 32 -15.21 33.64 19.07
CA LEU A 32 -14.42 34.81 18.69
C LEU A 32 -13.69 34.57 17.36
N PHE A 33 -13.11 33.38 17.18
CA PHE A 33 -12.52 32.95 15.91
C PHE A 33 -13.51 33.07 14.76
N ASN A 34 -14.74 32.53 14.92
CA ASN A 34 -15.78 32.58 13.89
C ASN A 34 -16.23 34.01 13.56
N GLN A 35 -16.17 34.94 14.53
CA GLN A 35 -16.47 36.35 14.31
C GLN A 35 -15.34 37.06 13.53
N LEU A 36 -14.08 36.73 13.81
CA LEU A 36 -12.93 37.39 13.19
C LEU A 36 -12.58 36.84 11.80
N LEU A 37 -12.77 35.53 11.58
CA LEU A 37 -12.42 34.82 10.34
C LEU A 37 -12.89 35.52 9.03
N PRO A 38 -14.13 36.05 8.90
CA PRO A 38 -14.56 36.70 7.66
C PRO A 38 -13.99 38.12 7.46
N THR A 39 -13.31 38.69 8.46
CA THR A 39 -12.96 40.12 8.47
C THR A 39 -11.54 40.42 8.00
N MET A 40 -10.63 39.44 8.04
CA MET A 40 -9.22 39.63 7.72
C MET A 40 -8.53 38.31 7.32
N PRO A 41 -7.34 38.37 6.70
CA PRO A 41 -6.56 37.17 6.35
C PRO A 41 -6.17 36.33 7.57
N TRP A 42 -5.94 35.03 7.37
CA TRP A 42 -5.70 34.04 8.43
C TRP A 42 -4.67 34.49 9.49
N ASN A 43 -3.45 34.85 9.11
CA ASN A 43 -2.41 35.24 10.08
C ASN A 43 -2.79 36.51 10.86
N SER A 44 -3.37 37.51 10.20
CA SER A 44 -3.85 38.73 10.88
C SER A 44 -5.00 38.41 11.84
N MET A 45 -5.86 37.47 11.47
CA MET A 45 -6.95 37.01 12.32
C MET A 45 -6.42 36.27 13.54
N MET A 46 -5.48 35.33 13.36
CA MET A 46 -4.88 34.59 14.47
C MET A 46 -4.09 35.51 15.40
N ASP A 47 -3.34 36.47 14.87
CA ASP A 47 -2.65 37.51 15.68
C ASP A 47 -3.64 38.34 16.50
N LYS A 48 -4.74 38.78 15.88
CA LYS A 48 -5.79 39.53 16.57
C LYS A 48 -6.50 38.67 17.63
N LEU A 49 -6.73 37.40 17.34
CA LEU A 49 -7.33 36.46 18.28
C LEU A 49 -6.44 36.29 19.52
N MET A 50 -5.13 36.13 19.34
CA MET A 50 -4.18 36.02 20.45
C MET A 50 -4.14 37.30 21.30
N GLU A 51 -4.25 38.48 20.69
CA GLU A 51 -4.39 39.74 21.41
C GLU A 51 -5.66 39.78 22.27
N GLU A 52 -6.81 39.41 21.72
CA GLU A 52 -8.08 39.40 22.45
C GLU A 52 -8.08 38.37 23.59
N LEU A 53 -7.47 37.19 23.39
CA LEU A 53 -7.33 36.19 24.45
C LEU A 53 -6.45 36.70 25.59
N HIS A 54 -5.37 37.42 25.27
CA HIS A 54 -4.54 38.08 26.28
C HIS A 54 -5.33 39.14 27.06
N LEU A 55 -6.16 39.95 26.39
CA LEU A 55 -7.04 40.93 27.06
C LEU A 55 -8.09 40.27 27.97
N GLN A 56 -8.50 39.05 27.65
CA GLN A 56 -9.38 38.22 28.49
C GLN A 56 -8.63 37.51 29.64
N GLY A 57 -7.33 37.74 29.79
CA GLY A 57 -6.50 37.21 30.87
C GLY A 57 -5.87 35.85 30.60
N LYS A 58 -5.92 35.33 29.36
CA LYS A 58 -5.17 34.13 28.99
C LYS A 58 -3.67 34.45 28.92
N THR A 59 -2.89 33.60 29.56
CA THR A 59 -1.44 33.75 29.64
C THR A 59 -0.73 32.93 28.56
N ILE A 60 0.54 33.26 28.29
CA ILE A 60 1.41 32.44 27.43
C ILE A 60 1.54 31.01 27.98
N GLU A 61 1.50 30.83 29.30
CA GLU A 61 1.58 29.52 29.92
C GLU A 61 0.32 28.67 29.67
N ASP A 62 -0.86 29.29 29.63
CA ASP A 62 -2.10 28.59 29.25
C ASP A 62 -2.00 28.05 27.81
N ILE A 63 -1.46 28.85 26.88
CA ILE A 63 -1.23 28.44 25.48
C ILE A 63 -0.23 27.27 25.43
N LYS A 64 0.87 27.34 26.19
CA LYS A 64 1.85 26.24 26.26
C LYS A 64 1.24 24.96 26.82
N GLN A 65 0.43 25.04 27.87
CA GLN A 65 -0.25 23.88 28.45
C GLN A 65 -1.23 23.22 27.48
N VAL A 66 -1.89 24.00 26.63
CA VAL A 66 -2.72 23.48 25.53
C VAL A 66 -1.86 22.78 24.48
N LEU A 67 -0.78 23.41 24.03
CA LEU A 67 0.13 22.86 23.03
C LEU A 67 0.84 21.59 23.52
N ASN A 68 1.17 21.49 24.80
CA ASN A 68 1.79 20.29 25.36
C ASN A 68 0.85 19.07 25.36
N ARG A 69 -0.45 19.27 25.15
CA ARG A 69 -1.46 18.20 25.11
C ARG A 69 -1.86 17.79 23.69
N VAL A 70 -1.20 18.32 22.64
CA VAL A 70 -1.53 17.98 21.26
C VAL A 70 -1.41 16.47 21.02
N PRO A 71 -2.42 15.85 20.37
CA PRO A 71 -2.36 14.43 20.03
C PRO A 71 -1.29 14.17 18.97
N ILE A 72 -0.51 13.12 19.19
CA ILE A 72 0.56 12.66 18.31
C ILE A 72 0.58 11.13 18.28
N HIS A 73 0.77 10.56 17.09
CA HIS A 73 0.92 9.13 16.95
C HIS A 73 2.22 8.63 17.64
N PRO A 74 2.18 7.55 18.44
CA PRO A 74 3.32 7.10 19.26
C PRO A 74 4.62 6.80 18.51
N ARG A 75 4.54 6.54 17.20
CA ARG A 75 5.67 6.19 16.33
C ARG A 75 6.38 7.39 15.67
N ILE A 76 5.81 8.60 15.72
CA ILE A 76 6.41 9.79 15.09
C ILE A 76 7.72 10.20 15.76
N VAL A 77 7.73 10.32 17.10
CA VAL A 77 8.94 10.68 17.85
C VAL A 77 10.06 9.65 17.66
N PRO A 78 9.82 8.33 17.77
CA PRO A 78 10.80 7.30 17.39
C PRO A 78 11.34 7.47 15.97
N ALA A 79 10.47 7.68 14.97
CA ALA A 79 10.87 7.84 13.57
C ALA A 79 11.81 9.03 13.37
N ILE A 80 11.48 10.20 13.92
CA ILE A 80 12.30 11.41 13.85
C ILE A 80 13.66 11.18 14.50
N LYS A 81 13.69 10.59 15.70
CA LYS A 81 14.95 10.31 16.41
C LYS A 81 15.82 9.31 15.64
N ALA A 82 15.21 8.29 15.05
CA ALA A 82 15.92 7.29 14.24
C ALA A 82 16.49 7.91 12.95
N ALA A 83 15.71 8.71 12.22
CA ALA A 83 16.18 9.43 11.04
C ALA A 83 17.35 10.37 11.38
N HIS A 84 17.25 11.11 12.49
CA HIS A 84 18.34 11.95 12.99
C HIS A 84 19.59 11.13 13.35
N ALA A 85 19.42 9.99 14.04
CA ALA A 85 20.52 9.09 14.41
C ALA A 85 21.22 8.46 13.20
N LEU A 86 20.50 8.27 12.08
CA LEU A 86 21.06 7.86 10.78
C LEU A 86 21.80 8.99 10.06
N GLY A 87 21.95 10.16 10.69
CA GLY A 87 22.75 11.27 10.18
C GLY A 87 22.04 12.12 9.12
N CYS A 88 20.73 11.99 8.99
CA CYS A 88 19.90 12.83 8.13
C CYS A 88 19.79 14.26 8.67
N ASP A 89 19.71 15.22 7.76
CA ASP A 89 19.43 16.62 8.07
C ASP A 89 17.92 16.85 8.12
N LEU A 90 17.34 16.94 9.31
CA LEU A 90 15.89 17.10 9.47
C LEU A 90 15.50 18.59 9.53
N ARG A 91 14.48 18.97 8.77
CA ARG A 91 13.98 20.35 8.69
C ARG A 91 12.46 20.40 8.73
N ILE A 92 11.90 21.52 9.12
CA ILE A 92 10.45 21.77 9.10
C ILE A 92 10.13 22.89 8.11
N VAL A 93 9.08 22.70 7.32
CA VAL A 93 8.48 23.71 6.44
C VAL A 93 6.96 23.67 6.66
N SER A 94 6.42 24.63 7.41
CA SER A 94 5.01 24.58 7.81
C SER A 94 4.33 25.95 7.85
N ASP A 95 3.03 25.96 7.54
CA ASP A 95 2.13 27.12 7.61
C ASP A 95 1.64 27.44 9.04
N ALA A 96 2.07 26.69 10.06
CA ALA A 96 1.86 27.02 11.47
C ALA A 96 2.67 28.27 11.88
N ASN A 97 3.17 28.34 13.12
CA ASN A 97 4.04 29.43 13.56
C ASN A 97 5.18 28.98 14.48
N THR A 98 6.23 29.80 14.58
CA THR A 98 7.46 29.46 15.31
C THR A 98 7.19 29.15 16.79
N PHE A 99 6.34 29.93 17.47
CA PHE A 99 6.04 29.74 18.88
C PHE A 99 5.37 28.38 19.15
N TYR A 100 4.40 27.98 18.30
CA TYR A 100 3.72 26.69 18.44
C TYR A 100 4.65 25.51 18.19
N ILE A 101 5.36 25.54 17.06
CA ILE A 101 6.27 24.46 16.67
C ILE A 101 7.36 24.28 17.75
N GLU A 102 8.03 25.36 18.15
CA GLU A 102 9.09 25.32 19.16
C GLU A 102 8.60 24.77 20.50
N THR A 103 7.40 25.18 20.94
CA THR A 103 6.81 24.71 22.19
C THR A 103 6.56 23.20 22.16
N VAL A 104 5.91 22.70 21.10
CA VAL A 104 5.59 21.27 20.96
C VAL A 104 6.86 20.43 20.82
N LEU A 105 7.80 20.83 19.97
CA LEU A 105 9.06 20.08 19.76
C LEU A 105 9.91 20.01 21.04
N SER A 106 9.93 21.10 21.82
CA SER A 106 10.62 21.14 23.11
C SER A 106 9.96 20.21 24.12
N HIS A 107 8.62 20.20 24.19
CA HIS A 107 7.87 19.30 25.06
C HIS A 107 8.12 17.83 24.72
N LEU A 108 8.18 17.49 23.43
CA LEU A 108 8.44 16.14 22.93
C LEU A 108 9.93 15.73 23.01
N GLY A 109 10.82 16.66 23.37
CA GLY A 109 12.26 16.40 23.45
C GLY A 109 12.90 16.03 22.10
N ILE A 110 12.41 16.62 21.01
CA ILE A 110 12.91 16.41 19.64
C ILE A 110 13.35 17.70 18.94
N ARG A 111 13.32 18.85 19.63
CA ARG A 111 13.73 20.12 19.04
C ARG A 111 15.14 20.11 18.44
N GLU A 112 16.08 19.50 19.16
CA GLU A 112 17.48 19.39 18.72
C GLU A 112 17.68 18.47 17.51
N CYS A 113 16.68 17.67 17.12
CA CYS A 113 16.76 16.85 15.91
C CYS A 113 16.64 17.69 14.63
N PHE A 114 16.11 18.92 14.72
CA PHE A 114 15.84 19.78 13.58
C PHE A 114 16.87 20.91 13.45
N SER A 115 17.53 20.95 12.30
CA SER A 115 18.54 21.97 11.98
C SER A 115 17.94 23.30 11.54
N GLU A 116 16.73 23.27 10.97
CA GLU A 116 16.07 24.43 10.40
C GLU A 116 14.54 24.32 10.49
N ILE A 117 13.88 25.41 10.88
CA ILE A 117 12.42 25.54 10.91
C ILE A 117 12.03 26.76 10.08
N ASN A 118 11.24 26.53 9.03
CA ASN A 118 10.69 27.57 8.17
C ASN A 118 9.18 27.63 8.35
N THR A 119 8.70 28.72 8.94
CA THR A 119 7.29 28.90 9.27
C THR A 119 6.98 30.37 9.51
N ASN A 120 5.71 30.71 9.69
CA ASN A 120 5.30 32.07 10.04
C ASN A 120 5.94 32.51 11.38
N PRO A 121 6.51 33.72 11.49
CA PRO A 121 7.04 34.19 12.76
C PRO A 121 5.97 34.22 13.86
N GLY A 122 6.27 33.57 14.98
CA GLY A 122 5.45 33.58 16.19
C GLY A 122 6.33 33.90 17.39
N PHE A 123 6.04 34.95 18.15
CA PHE A 123 6.85 35.38 19.29
C PHE A 123 6.03 36.11 20.34
N VAL A 124 6.50 36.12 21.58
CA VAL A 124 5.89 36.90 22.66
C VAL A 124 6.50 38.30 22.64
N ASP A 125 5.67 39.34 22.57
CA ASP A 125 6.14 40.72 22.60
C ASP A 125 6.43 41.22 24.03
N ASP A 126 6.90 42.46 24.13
CA ASP A 126 7.25 43.10 25.41
C ASP A 126 6.04 43.29 26.36
N GLU A 127 4.81 43.19 25.83
CA GLU A 127 3.57 43.27 26.60
C GLU A 127 3.08 41.87 27.04
N GLY A 128 3.79 40.80 26.68
CA GLY A 128 3.41 39.42 26.99
C GLY A 128 2.32 38.86 26.08
N LYS A 129 2.06 39.48 24.92
CA LYS A 129 1.10 39.00 23.93
C LYS A 129 1.80 38.09 22.92
N LEU A 130 1.14 37.00 22.53
CA LEU A 130 1.62 36.19 21.41
C LEU A 130 1.30 36.91 20.10
N ARG A 131 2.34 37.22 19.32
CA ARG A 131 2.25 37.83 17.99
C ARG A 131 2.50 36.80 16.91
N ILE A 132 1.70 36.85 15.85
CA ILE A 132 1.79 35.96 14.68
C ILE A 132 1.87 36.81 13.42
N LEU A 133 2.96 36.66 12.66
CA LEU A 133 3.19 37.41 11.42
C LEU A 133 3.27 36.45 10.24
N PRO A 134 2.90 36.84 9.01
CA PRO A 134 3.09 35.97 7.85
C PRO A 134 4.56 35.87 7.45
N TYR A 135 4.98 34.71 6.93
CA TYR A 135 6.34 34.48 6.43
C TYR A 135 6.71 35.39 5.25
N HIS A 136 5.75 35.61 4.35
CA HIS A 136 5.82 36.61 3.29
C HIS A 136 4.93 37.80 3.65
N ASP A 137 5.48 39.00 3.56
CA ASP A 137 4.69 40.24 3.62
C ASP A 137 3.87 40.38 2.33
N PHE A 138 2.72 39.69 2.29
CA PHE A 138 1.85 39.62 1.12
C PHE A 138 1.11 40.93 0.84
N LEU A 139 1.12 41.89 1.78
CA LEU A 139 0.56 43.23 1.55
C LEU A 139 1.52 44.08 0.70
N ARG A 140 2.83 43.90 0.88
CA ARG A 140 3.86 44.68 0.17
C ARG A 140 4.48 43.94 -1.01
N SER A 141 4.66 42.63 -0.88
CA SER A 141 5.33 41.80 -1.87
C SER A 141 4.74 40.37 -1.91
N PRO A 142 3.61 40.18 -2.63
CA PRO A 142 3.06 38.86 -2.86
C PRO A 142 4.12 37.93 -3.49
N HIS A 143 4.22 36.69 -3.01
CA HIS A 143 5.20 35.75 -3.53
C HIS A 143 4.90 35.26 -4.95
N GLY A 144 3.72 35.55 -5.52
CA GLY A 144 3.38 35.29 -6.92
C GLY A 144 3.15 33.81 -7.27
N CYS A 145 2.92 32.94 -6.28
CA CYS A 145 2.54 31.55 -6.50
C CYS A 145 1.01 31.44 -6.42
N SER A 146 0.39 30.76 -7.39
CA SER A 146 -1.06 30.52 -7.42
C SER A 146 -1.51 29.28 -6.64
N LEU A 147 -0.57 28.48 -6.14
CA LEU A 147 -0.83 27.21 -5.44
C LEU A 147 -0.78 27.32 -3.91
N CYS A 148 -0.16 28.38 -3.39
CA CYS A 148 0.08 28.56 -1.95
C CYS A 148 -0.79 29.67 -1.39
N PRO A 149 -1.13 29.61 -0.10
CA PRO A 149 -1.78 30.72 0.58
C PRO A 149 -0.84 31.95 0.61
N PRO A 150 -1.38 33.18 0.73
CA PRO A 150 -0.58 34.41 0.61
C PRO A 150 0.57 34.52 1.62
N ASN A 151 0.43 33.91 2.80
CA ASN A 151 1.36 34.06 3.91
C ASN A 151 2.69 33.32 3.69
N MET A 152 2.71 32.20 2.99
CA MET A 152 3.93 31.40 2.84
C MET A 152 3.86 30.52 1.60
N CYS A 153 4.98 30.44 0.86
CA CYS A 153 5.12 29.51 -0.25
C CYS A 153 6.15 28.42 0.08
N LYS A 154 5.66 27.26 0.52
CA LYS A 154 6.50 26.10 0.85
C LYS A 154 7.42 25.69 -0.33
N GLY A 155 6.93 25.80 -1.57
CA GLY A 155 7.74 25.51 -2.77
C GLY A 155 8.95 26.43 -2.94
N LYS A 156 8.84 27.74 -2.65
CA LYS A 156 9.99 28.65 -2.68
C LYS A 156 11.01 28.34 -1.59
N VAL A 157 10.54 27.86 -0.44
CA VAL A 157 11.42 27.40 0.64
C VAL A 157 12.20 26.18 0.20
N ILE A 158 11.57 25.21 -0.46
CA ILE A 158 12.26 24.04 -1.03
C ILE A 158 13.30 24.45 -2.09
N GLU A 159 12.97 25.36 -3.00
CA GLU A 159 13.94 25.88 -3.99
C GLU A 159 15.16 26.52 -3.30
N ARG A 160 14.94 27.28 -2.21
CA ARG A 160 16.04 27.85 -1.41
C ARG A 160 16.86 26.75 -0.76
N ILE A 161 16.23 25.75 -0.13
CA ILE A 161 16.91 24.61 0.50
C ILE A 161 17.79 23.89 -0.53
N GLN A 162 17.24 23.53 -1.69
CA GLN A 162 17.99 22.93 -2.80
C GLN A 162 19.19 23.80 -3.25
N SER A 163 19.03 25.13 -3.23
CA SER A 163 20.11 26.05 -3.61
C SER A 163 21.31 26.00 -2.66
N THR A 164 21.12 25.62 -1.40
CA THR A 164 22.20 25.56 -0.40
C THR A 164 23.17 24.40 -0.62
N PHE A 165 22.78 23.37 -1.37
CA PHE A 165 23.62 22.21 -1.69
C PHE A 165 23.84 22.01 -3.20
N LYS A 166 23.72 23.06 -4.02
CA LYS A 166 23.92 22.99 -5.49
C LYS A 166 25.25 22.37 -5.93
N ASN A 167 26.27 22.40 -5.09
CA ASN A 167 27.58 21.82 -5.37
C ASN A 167 27.71 20.36 -4.88
N GLU A 168 26.70 19.82 -4.21
CA GLU A 168 26.63 18.47 -3.64
C GLU A 168 25.65 17.63 -4.49
N LYS A 169 26.17 16.95 -5.51
CA LYS A 169 25.35 16.24 -6.52
C LYS A 169 24.55 15.05 -5.97
N ASP A 170 24.87 14.60 -4.76
CA ASP A 170 24.31 13.39 -4.18
C ASP A 170 23.25 13.63 -3.13
N LYS A 171 22.96 14.90 -2.78
CA LYS A 171 21.88 15.17 -1.82
C LYS A 171 20.52 14.73 -2.36
N ARG A 172 19.72 14.14 -1.48
CA ARG A 172 18.34 13.70 -1.73
C ARG A 172 17.41 14.32 -0.73
N ILE A 173 16.26 14.79 -1.21
CA ILE A 173 15.20 15.33 -0.35
C ILE A 173 14.09 14.29 -0.20
N ILE A 174 13.68 14.04 1.04
CA ILE A 174 12.45 13.34 1.39
C ILE A 174 11.50 14.37 1.99
N TYR A 175 10.37 14.66 1.34
CA TYR A 175 9.38 15.62 1.84
C TYR A 175 8.13 14.90 2.35
N LEU A 176 7.67 15.21 3.56
CA LEU A 176 6.46 14.66 4.17
C LEU A 176 5.43 15.77 4.39
N GLY A 177 4.17 15.55 4.02
CA GLY A 177 3.09 16.52 4.27
C GLY A 177 1.70 15.96 3.97
N ASP A 178 0.64 16.68 4.36
CA ASP A 178 -0.76 16.28 4.18
C ASP A 178 -1.59 17.33 3.41
N GLY A 179 -1.29 18.62 3.59
CA GLY A 179 -2.14 19.72 3.19
C GLY A 179 -2.05 20.13 1.72
N ALA A 180 -3.03 20.88 1.23
CA ALA A 180 -3.00 21.37 -0.16
C ALA A 180 -1.77 22.25 -0.45
N GLY A 181 -1.25 22.95 0.57
CA GLY A 181 -0.02 23.75 0.49
C GLY A 181 1.23 22.92 0.17
N ASP A 182 1.22 21.62 0.47
CA ASP A 182 2.32 20.68 0.22
C ASP A 182 2.36 20.15 -1.21
N PHE A 183 1.35 20.47 -2.03
CA PHE A 183 1.40 20.20 -3.46
C PHE A 183 2.40 21.11 -4.18
N CYS A 184 2.60 22.35 -3.72
CA CYS A 184 3.59 23.24 -4.33
C CYS A 184 5.05 22.73 -4.20
N PRO A 185 5.54 22.32 -3.02
CA PRO A 185 6.88 21.76 -2.87
C PRO A 185 7.05 20.43 -3.62
N SER A 186 6.02 19.59 -3.75
CA SER A 186 6.13 18.33 -4.51
C SER A 186 6.48 18.55 -6.00
N LEU A 187 6.04 19.66 -6.58
CA LEU A 187 6.41 20.07 -7.95
C LEU A 187 7.86 20.55 -8.10
N LYS A 188 8.54 20.84 -6.99
CA LYS A 188 9.93 21.32 -6.95
C LYS A 188 10.93 20.19 -6.75
N LEU A 189 10.47 19.04 -6.28
CA LEU A 189 11.29 17.86 -6.09
C LEU A 189 11.71 17.29 -7.45
N GLY A 190 12.97 16.85 -7.51
CA GLY A 190 13.60 16.32 -8.70
C GLY A 190 13.48 14.80 -8.82
N LYS A 191 14.03 14.28 -9.92
CA LYS A 191 14.18 12.82 -10.09
C LYS A 191 15.21 12.32 -9.06
N GLY A 192 14.81 11.34 -8.26
CA GLY A 192 15.61 10.79 -7.16
C GLY A 192 15.26 11.35 -5.79
N ASP A 193 14.49 12.44 -5.71
CA ASP A 193 13.86 12.88 -4.47
C ASP A 193 12.58 12.07 -4.20
N TYR A 194 12.08 12.14 -2.97
CA TYR A 194 10.92 11.40 -2.49
C TYR A 194 9.87 12.36 -1.92
N MET A 195 8.61 12.14 -2.30
CA MET A 195 7.44 12.77 -1.71
C MET A 195 6.64 11.73 -0.93
N MET A 196 6.36 12.01 0.33
CA MET A 196 5.57 11.17 1.22
C MET A 196 4.26 11.88 1.59
N PRO A 197 3.23 11.83 0.72
CA PRO A 197 1.94 12.45 0.99
C PRO A 197 1.14 11.64 2.00
N ARG A 198 0.49 12.30 2.97
CA ARG A 198 -0.48 11.62 3.82
C ARG A 198 -1.70 11.20 2.99
N LYS A 199 -1.97 9.90 2.93
CA LYS A 199 -3.06 9.31 2.15
C LYS A 199 -4.41 9.84 2.63
N ASP A 200 -5.30 10.12 1.70
CA ASP A 200 -6.65 10.68 1.94
C ASP A 200 -6.69 12.11 2.50
N PHE A 201 -5.55 12.82 2.49
CA PHE A 201 -5.46 14.25 2.75
C PHE A 201 -5.30 15.05 1.44
N PRO A 202 -5.52 16.38 1.44
CA PRO A 202 -5.60 17.15 0.20
C PRO A 202 -4.38 17.04 -0.73
N VAL A 203 -3.16 16.89 -0.19
CA VAL A 203 -1.95 16.72 -1.03
C VAL A 203 -2.01 15.44 -1.85
N TRP A 204 -2.51 14.34 -1.27
CA TRP A 204 -2.63 13.05 -1.94
C TRP A 204 -3.54 13.16 -3.15
N ASP A 205 -4.74 13.72 -2.96
CA ASP A 205 -5.70 13.95 -4.03
C ASP A 205 -5.13 14.83 -5.17
N LEU A 206 -4.38 15.88 -4.82
CA LEU A 206 -3.76 16.77 -5.81
C LEU A 206 -2.65 16.07 -6.59
N ILE A 207 -1.83 15.27 -5.91
CA ILE A 207 -0.79 14.46 -6.55
C ILE A 207 -1.41 13.41 -7.48
N CYS A 208 -2.43 12.67 -7.04
CA CYS A 208 -3.10 11.67 -7.88
C CYS A 208 -3.71 12.29 -9.15
N LYS A 209 -4.27 13.50 -9.04
CA LYS A 209 -4.87 14.21 -10.18
C LYS A 209 -3.85 14.80 -11.16
N ASN A 210 -2.60 14.98 -10.75
CA ASN A 210 -1.56 15.66 -11.51
C ASN A 210 -0.21 14.90 -11.45
N ARG A 211 -0.28 13.56 -11.48
CA ARG A 211 0.86 12.65 -11.20
C ARG A 211 2.05 12.90 -12.12
N GLU A 212 1.78 13.29 -13.35
CA GLU A 212 2.76 13.60 -14.41
C GLU A 212 3.57 14.87 -14.13
N LEU A 213 3.08 15.77 -13.28
CA LEU A 213 3.81 16.99 -12.90
C LEU A 213 4.82 16.75 -11.77
N VAL A 214 4.66 15.67 -11.01
CA VAL A 214 5.51 15.32 -9.86
C VAL A 214 6.63 14.38 -10.31
N LYS A 215 7.87 14.87 -10.24
CA LYS A 215 9.06 14.13 -10.73
C LYS A 215 9.68 13.20 -9.70
N SER A 216 9.44 13.45 -8.41
CA SER A 216 9.88 12.61 -7.32
C SER A 216 9.14 11.27 -7.30
N GLU A 217 9.75 10.29 -6.63
CA GLU A 217 9.06 9.07 -6.25
C GLU A 217 8.03 9.39 -5.15
N ILE A 218 6.89 8.70 -5.16
CA ILE A 218 5.80 8.96 -4.23
C ILE A 218 5.60 7.72 -3.36
N HIS A 219 5.57 7.93 -2.05
CA HIS A 219 5.28 6.89 -1.06
C HIS A 219 4.28 7.42 -0.04
N GLU A 220 3.00 7.15 -0.27
CA GLU A 220 1.97 7.60 0.66
C GLU A 220 2.02 6.88 2.01
N TRP A 221 1.57 7.56 3.05
CA TRP A 221 1.47 7.00 4.40
C TRP A 221 0.11 7.32 5.01
N THR A 222 -0.43 6.44 5.85
CA THR A 222 -1.77 6.64 6.45
C THR A 222 -1.70 7.03 7.94
N ASN A 223 -0.75 6.49 8.69
CA ASN A 223 -0.55 6.74 10.12
C ASN A 223 0.94 6.82 10.49
N GLY A 224 1.25 6.97 11.78
CA GLY A 224 2.64 7.09 12.21
C GLY A 224 3.48 5.81 12.09
N GLU A 225 2.86 4.61 12.06
CA GLU A 225 3.57 3.35 11.78
C GLU A 225 4.03 3.28 10.32
N ASP A 226 3.13 3.63 9.39
CA ASP A 226 3.45 3.73 7.97
C ASP A 226 4.54 4.78 7.73
N LEU A 227 4.38 5.96 8.33
CA LEU A 227 5.35 7.05 8.21
C LEU A 227 6.74 6.58 8.64
N GLU A 228 6.86 5.95 9.81
CA GLU A 228 8.12 5.45 10.30
C GLU A 228 8.73 4.40 9.37
N ARG A 229 7.95 3.35 9.05
CA ARG A 229 8.41 2.23 8.22
C ARG A 229 8.92 2.72 6.86
N ILE A 230 8.14 3.55 6.18
CA ILE A 230 8.47 4.07 4.85
C ILE A 230 9.68 5.01 4.94
N LEU A 231 9.67 5.96 5.88
CA LEU A 231 10.77 6.93 6.02
C LEU A 231 12.10 6.21 6.27
N LEU A 232 12.14 5.27 7.22
CA LEU A 232 13.35 4.54 7.56
C LEU A 232 13.79 3.60 6.44
N HIS A 233 12.85 2.99 5.71
CA HIS A 233 13.15 2.19 4.53
C HIS A 233 13.83 3.03 3.44
N LEU A 234 13.28 4.21 3.12
CA LEU A 234 13.87 5.13 2.14
C LEU A 234 15.27 5.59 2.55
N ILE A 235 15.44 5.99 3.81
CA ILE A 235 16.75 6.41 4.33
C ILE A 235 17.77 5.28 4.23
N THR A 236 17.42 4.08 4.68
CA THR A 236 18.34 2.93 4.69
C THR A 236 18.71 2.49 3.26
N SER A 237 17.75 2.55 2.34
CA SER A 237 17.97 2.23 0.92
C SER A 237 18.94 3.22 0.28
N LEU A 238 18.77 4.52 0.55
CA LEU A 238 19.66 5.57 0.06
C LEU A 238 21.08 5.40 0.59
N ILE A 239 21.24 5.18 1.90
CA ILE A 239 22.56 4.94 2.52
C ILE A 239 23.26 3.73 1.89
N SER A 240 22.53 2.62 1.71
CA SER A 240 23.08 1.39 1.13
C SER A 240 23.57 1.59 -0.31
N THR A 241 22.86 2.40 -1.11
CA THR A 241 23.28 2.71 -2.48
C THR A 241 24.52 3.61 -2.56
N GLU A 242 24.72 4.50 -1.58
CA GLU A 242 25.94 5.32 -1.47
C GLU A 242 27.15 4.47 -1.10
N ASP A 243 26.98 3.54 -0.14
CA ASP A 243 28.02 2.59 0.26
C ASP A 243 28.46 1.70 -0.92
N MET A 244 27.52 1.23 -1.74
CA MET A 244 27.85 0.47 -2.95
C MET A 244 28.61 1.30 -3.99
N LYS A 245 28.22 2.56 -4.23
CA LYS A 245 28.94 3.44 -5.16
C LYS A 245 30.36 3.75 -4.69
N SER A 246 30.55 4.02 -3.40
CA SER A 246 31.89 4.28 -2.84
C SER A 246 32.80 3.04 -2.90
N ASN A 247 32.24 1.84 -2.76
CA ASN A 247 32.97 0.58 -2.94
C ASN A 247 33.32 0.30 -4.42
N ILE A 248 32.45 0.68 -5.36
CA ILE A 248 32.69 0.57 -6.82
C ILE A 248 33.76 1.59 -7.26
N ASP A 249 33.73 2.82 -6.76
CA ASP A 249 34.74 3.84 -7.09
C ASP A 249 36.13 3.46 -6.56
N ASN A 250 36.22 2.78 -5.41
CA ASN A 250 37.47 2.21 -4.89
C ASN A 250 37.98 1.01 -5.70
N THR A 251 37.11 0.31 -6.43
CA THR A 251 37.50 -0.83 -7.31
C THR A 251 37.76 -0.41 -8.76
N SER A 252 37.44 0.83 -9.14
CA SER A 252 37.61 1.37 -10.50
C SER A 252 39.06 1.60 -10.97
N GLN A 253 40.08 1.18 -10.19
CA GLN A 253 41.47 1.11 -10.65
C GLN A 253 41.85 -0.22 -11.34
N LEU A 254 40.93 -1.19 -11.47
CA LEU A 254 41.20 -2.40 -12.23
C LEU A 254 39.99 -2.84 -13.05
N PHE A 255 40.25 -3.05 -14.35
CA PHE A 255 39.41 -3.67 -15.38
C PHE A 255 38.52 -2.75 -16.23
N ASP A 256 39.18 -2.24 -17.28
CA ASP A 256 38.57 -1.91 -18.56
C ASP A 256 38.38 -3.22 -19.36
N CYS A 257 37.14 -3.63 -19.66
CA CYS A 257 36.89 -4.55 -20.79
C CYS A 257 35.40 -4.61 -21.22
N LYS A 258 35.17 -4.05 -22.40
CA LYS A 258 34.14 -4.29 -23.44
C LYS A 258 33.09 -5.38 -23.18
N PHE A 259 31.82 -4.99 -23.23
CA PHE A 259 30.68 -5.89 -23.44
C PHE A 259 30.53 -6.26 -24.92
N GLU A 260 30.62 -7.56 -25.23
CA GLU A 260 29.99 -8.17 -26.40
C GLU A 260 28.86 -9.10 -25.95
N THR A 261 27.73 -8.96 -26.64
CA THR A 261 26.46 -9.67 -26.46
C THR A 261 26.61 -11.18 -26.68
N ILE A 262 26.16 -12.01 -25.73
CA ILE A 262 25.97 -13.45 -25.95
C ILE A 262 24.55 -13.87 -25.57
N ALA A 263 23.92 -14.60 -26.49
CA ALA A 263 22.61 -15.22 -26.39
C ALA A 263 22.59 -16.32 -25.31
N LEU A 264 21.56 -16.31 -24.46
CA LEU A 264 21.33 -17.35 -23.45
C LEU A 264 20.50 -18.49 -24.04
N GLY A 265 21.19 -19.60 -24.33
CA GLY A 265 20.60 -20.93 -24.49
C GLY A 265 20.22 -21.55 -23.14
N ALA A 266 19.21 -22.41 -23.18
CA ALA A 266 18.52 -23.02 -22.04
C ALA A 266 19.45 -23.79 -21.07
N LEU A 267 19.31 -23.47 -19.79
CA LEU A 267 19.75 -24.26 -18.63
C LEU A 267 18.52 -24.55 -17.74
N PRO A 268 18.49 -25.67 -16.99
CA PRO A 268 17.34 -26.05 -16.17
C PRO A 268 17.19 -25.05 -15.01
N LYS A 269 16.03 -24.39 -14.93
CA LYS A 269 15.73 -23.36 -13.91
C LYS A 269 15.63 -23.99 -12.51
N PRO A 270 16.33 -23.48 -11.49
CA PRO A 270 15.99 -23.78 -10.10
C PRO A 270 14.65 -23.13 -9.74
N LEU A 271 13.79 -23.85 -9.01
CA LEU A 271 12.55 -23.32 -8.46
C LEU A 271 12.85 -22.65 -7.11
N TYR A 272 12.87 -21.32 -7.05
CA TYR A 272 13.30 -20.57 -5.85
C TYR A 272 12.18 -20.24 -4.86
N CYS A 273 10.95 -19.99 -5.33
CA CYS A 273 9.84 -19.58 -4.47
C CYS A 273 8.49 -20.09 -4.98
N MET A 274 7.50 -20.28 -4.11
CA MET A 274 6.14 -20.65 -4.51
C MET A 274 5.18 -19.50 -4.29
N VAL A 275 4.42 -19.13 -5.32
CA VAL A 275 3.47 -18.01 -5.26
C VAL A 275 2.05 -18.55 -5.43
N PHE A 276 1.21 -18.41 -4.41
CA PHE A 276 -0.20 -18.73 -4.50
C PHE A 276 -1.00 -17.51 -4.86
N VAL A 277 -1.78 -17.60 -5.93
CA VAL A 277 -2.71 -16.54 -6.29
C VAL A 277 -4.13 -17.03 -6.15
N CYS A 278 -4.91 -16.31 -5.35
CA CYS A 278 -6.31 -16.62 -5.13
C CYS A 278 -7.20 -16.03 -6.21
N PHE A 279 -8.33 -16.67 -6.48
CA PHE A 279 -9.53 -16.05 -7.04
C PHE A 279 -10.61 -16.22 -5.97
N HIS A 280 -11.46 -15.23 -5.77
CA HIS A 280 -12.49 -15.31 -4.73
C HIS A 280 -13.88 -14.98 -5.29
N PRO A 281 -14.88 -15.85 -5.04
CA PRO A 281 -16.27 -15.44 -4.93
C PRO A 281 -16.54 -14.88 -3.52
N PHE A 282 -17.43 -13.90 -3.41
CA PHE A 282 -17.77 -13.21 -2.17
C PHE A 282 -18.48 -14.15 -1.18
N HIS A 283 -17.82 -14.48 -0.08
CA HIS A 283 -18.38 -15.29 1.01
C HIS A 283 -18.20 -14.59 2.37
N ASP A 284 -19.24 -13.91 2.83
CA ASP A 284 -19.36 -13.54 4.24
C ASP A 284 -20.20 -14.61 4.98
N LEU A 285 -19.56 -15.33 5.90
CA LEU A 285 -20.21 -16.17 6.91
C LEU A 285 -19.52 -15.85 8.25
N ILE A 286 -20.21 -15.14 9.15
CA ILE A 286 -19.81 -15.02 10.56
C ILE A 286 -21.03 -15.35 11.43
N ASP A 287 -20.90 -16.44 12.18
CA ASP A 287 -21.63 -16.88 13.38
C ASP A 287 -23.14 -16.65 13.47
N GLY A 288 -23.92 -17.69 13.12
CA GLY A 288 -25.18 -18.07 13.80
C GLY A 288 -26.37 -17.11 13.69
N TYR A 289 -26.15 -15.92 13.16
CA TYR A 289 -27.15 -14.98 12.71
C TYR A 289 -26.78 -14.68 11.26
N MET A 290 -27.76 -14.77 10.37
CA MET A 290 -27.66 -14.15 9.05
C MET A 290 -27.63 -12.64 9.29
N VAL A 291 -26.47 -12.12 9.70
CA VAL A 291 -26.21 -10.69 9.76
C VAL A 291 -26.07 -10.27 8.31
N ILE A 292 -27.22 -9.95 7.70
CA ILE A 292 -27.26 -8.83 6.76
C ILE A 292 -26.55 -7.72 7.53
N ILE A 293 -25.29 -7.41 7.18
CA ILE A 293 -24.59 -6.27 7.76
C ILE A 293 -25.54 -5.10 7.58
N ASP A 294 -26.08 -4.69 8.72
CA ASP A 294 -27.32 -3.95 8.80
C ASP A 294 -27.20 -2.67 7.96
N PRO A 295 -27.90 -2.62 6.80
CA PRO A 295 -27.91 -1.44 5.96
C PRO A 295 -28.57 -0.25 6.66
N ILE A 296 -29.18 -0.42 7.84
CA ILE A 296 -29.96 0.61 8.55
C ILE A 296 -29.09 1.77 9.05
N LYS A 297 -27.80 1.59 9.32
CA LYS A 297 -26.91 2.74 9.59
C LYS A 297 -26.47 3.49 8.32
N ARG A 298 -26.49 2.85 7.15
CA ARG A 298 -26.35 3.55 5.85
C ARG A 298 -27.67 4.13 5.37
N LEU A 299 -28.81 3.52 5.70
CA LEU A 299 -30.15 4.03 5.40
C LEU A 299 -30.50 5.26 6.22
N HIS A 300 -29.98 5.46 7.45
CA HIS A 300 -30.18 6.73 8.15
C HIS A 300 -29.44 7.89 7.48
N MET A 301 -28.24 7.66 6.93
CA MET A 301 -27.50 8.66 6.15
C MET A 301 -28.09 8.85 4.75
N LEU A 302 -28.58 7.78 4.11
CA LEU A 302 -29.29 7.85 2.83
C LEU A 302 -30.66 8.53 3.00
N TYR A 303 -31.38 8.29 4.10
CA TYR A 303 -32.64 8.96 4.45
C TYR A 303 -32.40 10.45 4.76
N TYR A 304 -31.30 10.78 5.44
CA TYR A 304 -30.85 12.17 5.65
C TYR A 304 -30.45 12.88 4.35
N LEU A 305 -29.84 12.16 3.39
CA LEU A 305 -29.48 12.69 2.07
C LEU A 305 -30.67 12.74 1.09
N LEU A 306 -31.62 11.80 1.18
CA LEU A 306 -32.84 11.73 0.38
C LEU A 306 -33.88 12.78 0.79
N GLN A 307 -33.87 13.25 2.05
CA GLN A 307 -34.73 14.36 2.48
C GLN A 307 -34.32 15.72 1.88
N LYS A 308 -33.11 15.88 1.32
CA LYS A 308 -32.61 17.17 0.82
C LYS A 308 -32.41 17.34 -0.69
N LYS A 309 -32.64 16.33 -1.53
CA LYS A 309 -32.68 16.52 -2.99
C LYS A 309 -33.76 15.67 -3.64
N ARG A 310 -34.87 16.32 -3.99
CA ARG A 310 -35.89 15.77 -4.89
C ARG A 310 -35.27 15.52 -6.27
N ASP A 311 -35.61 14.37 -6.82
CA ASP A 311 -35.49 13.96 -8.23
C ASP A 311 -34.17 13.27 -8.66
N MET A 312 -34.02 11.99 -8.30
CA MET A 312 -33.18 11.04 -9.04
C MET A 312 -33.94 9.73 -9.28
N SER A 313 -33.92 9.26 -10.53
CA SER A 313 -34.58 8.02 -10.96
C SER A 313 -33.88 6.76 -10.42
N SER A 314 -34.65 5.69 -10.20
CA SER A 314 -34.20 4.37 -9.69
C SER A 314 -32.93 3.82 -10.36
N LYS A 315 -32.75 4.05 -11.68
CA LYS A 315 -31.53 3.66 -12.41
C LYS A 315 -30.26 4.41 -11.96
N ARG A 316 -30.38 5.68 -11.55
CA ARG A 316 -29.24 6.45 -11.00
C ARG A 316 -28.91 6.03 -9.58
N LEU A 317 -29.90 5.60 -8.79
CA LEU A 317 -29.66 5.08 -7.44
C LEU A 317 -29.00 3.69 -7.49
N HIS A 318 -29.42 2.82 -8.40
CA HIS A 318 -28.74 1.54 -8.67
C HIS A 318 -27.31 1.76 -9.18
N MET A 319 -27.12 2.70 -10.11
CA MET A 319 -25.78 3.06 -10.58
C MET A 319 -24.93 3.70 -9.49
N LEU A 320 -25.50 4.46 -8.56
CA LEU A 320 -24.79 5.02 -7.40
C LEU A 320 -24.43 3.92 -6.39
N CYS A 321 -25.32 2.96 -6.12
CA CYS A 321 -25.01 1.78 -5.30
C CYS A 321 -23.94 0.89 -5.95
N TYR A 322 -24.01 0.69 -7.26
CA TYR A 322 -23.00 -0.01 -8.07
C TYR A 322 -21.66 0.76 -8.09
N LEU A 323 -21.69 2.09 -8.17
CA LEU A 323 -20.51 2.95 -8.05
C LEU A 323 -19.96 3.04 -6.61
N LEU A 324 -20.80 2.78 -5.59
CA LEU A 324 -20.39 2.67 -4.18
C LEU A 324 -19.87 1.26 -3.84
N GLN A 325 -20.30 0.23 -4.58
CA GLN A 325 -19.68 -1.11 -4.59
C GLN A 325 -18.34 -1.13 -5.34
N LYS A 326 -18.11 -0.19 -6.27
CA LYS A 326 -16.86 -0.01 -7.04
C LYS A 326 -15.59 0.33 -6.24
N LYS A 327 -15.59 0.17 -4.92
CA LYS A 327 -14.38 0.33 -4.08
C LYS A 327 -13.90 -0.95 -3.39
N LYS A 328 -14.33 -2.14 -3.83
CA LYS A 328 -13.65 -3.39 -3.42
C LYS A 328 -13.39 -4.27 -4.66
N ARG A 329 -12.20 -4.12 -5.23
CA ARG A 329 -11.61 -4.88 -6.34
C ARG A 329 -10.88 -6.15 -5.84
N TYR A 330 -11.00 -7.31 -6.49
CA TYR A 330 -10.39 -8.58 -6.01
C TYR A 330 -9.03 -8.93 -6.67
N THR A 331 -8.34 -9.98 -6.19
CA THR A 331 -6.97 -10.44 -6.49
C THR A 331 -6.50 -10.34 -7.95
N ILE A 332 -6.54 -11.43 -8.75
CA ILE A 332 -6.14 -11.42 -10.17
C ILE A 332 -7.16 -10.62 -10.99
N ILE A 333 -8.43 -10.78 -10.64
CA ILE A 333 -9.56 -10.15 -11.31
C ILE A 333 -10.19 -9.14 -10.37
N ASP A 334 -10.49 -7.94 -10.85
CA ASP A 334 -10.99 -6.84 -10.00
C ASP A 334 -12.46 -7.03 -9.58
N ILE A 335 -13.07 -8.18 -9.87
CA ILE A 335 -14.47 -8.49 -9.57
C ILE A 335 -14.63 -9.98 -9.27
N ASP A 336 -15.67 -10.32 -8.51
CA ASP A 336 -16.15 -11.69 -8.35
C ASP A 336 -16.62 -12.24 -9.70
N SER A 337 -15.99 -13.31 -10.18
CA SER A 337 -16.30 -13.90 -11.49
C SER A 337 -17.70 -14.53 -11.57
N ASP A 338 -18.20 -15.07 -10.47
CA ASP A 338 -19.52 -15.72 -10.41
C ASP A 338 -20.61 -14.66 -10.55
N ASN A 339 -20.55 -13.61 -9.73
CA ASN A 339 -21.46 -12.47 -9.81
C ASN A 339 -21.37 -11.75 -11.18
N TRP A 340 -20.16 -11.58 -11.71
CA TRP A 340 -19.95 -10.99 -13.03
C TRP A 340 -20.65 -11.76 -14.14
N VAL A 341 -20.52 -13.10 -14.16
CA VAL A 341 -21.18 -13.94 -15.16
C VAL A 341 -22.69 -13.85 -15.05
N VAL A 342 -23.21 -13.91 -13.82
CA VAL A 342 -24.65 -13.81 -13.56
C VAL A 342 -25.22 -12.46 -14.03
N ASP A 343 -24.54 -11.37 -13.70
CA ASP A 343 -25.00 -10.02 -14.05
C ASP A 343 -24.96 -9.76 -15.56
N GLU A 344 -23.84 -10.10 -16.20
CA GLU A 344 -23.66 -9.87 -17.65
C GLU A 344 -24.56 -10.76 -18.51
N LEU A 345 -24.97 -11.92 -18.01
CA LEU A 345 -25.95 -12.78 -18.67
C LEU A 345 -27.40 -12.42 -18.33
N GLY A 346 -27.62 -11.43 -17.44
CA GLY A 346 -28.94 -10.92 -17.09
C GLY A 346 -29.73 -11.82 -16.13
N ALA A 347 -29.04 -12.55 -15.26
CA ALA A 347 -29.61 -13.58 -14.41
C ALA A 347 -29.63 -13.24 -12.90
N THR A 348 -29.37 -11.97 -12.54
CA THR A 348 -29.28 -11.48 -11.16
C THR A 348 -30.53 -11.78 -10.33
N ASP A 349 -31.73 -11.61 -10.89
CA ASP A 349 -32.99 -11.86 -10.16
C ASP A 349 -33.16 -13.34 -9.79
N MET A 350 -32.80 -14.24 -10.71
CA MET A 350 -32.83 -15.68 -10.50
C MET A 350 -31.78 -16.10 -9.46
N PHE A 351 -30.57 -15.54 -9.55
CA PHE A 351 -29.50 -15.78 -8.59
C PHE A 351 -29.91 -15.41 -7.17
N ASN A 352 -30.48 -14.21 -6.98
CA ASN A 352 -30.93 -13.74 -5.67
C ASN A 352 -32.02 -14.63 -5.06
N GLN A 353 -32.92 -15.20 -5.87
CA GLN A 353 -33.93 -16.15 -5.40
C GLN A 353 -33.29 -17.46 -4.92
N LEU A 354 -32.36 -18.02 -5.69
CA LEU A 354 -31.71 -19.28 -5.38
C LEU A 354 -30.76 -19.20 -4.18
N LEU A 355 -30.05 -18.07 -4.03
CA LEU A 355 -29.06 -17.84 -2.98
C LEU A 355 -29.61 -18.05 -1.57
N THR A 356 -30.89 -17.75 -1.35
CA THR A 356 -31.56 -17.90 -0.04
C THR A 356 -31.93 -19.34 0.33
N THR A 357 -31.75 -20.30 -0.59
CA THR A 357 -32.35 -21.64 -0.47
C THR A 357 -31.35 -22.80 -0.44
N MET A 358 -30.08 -22.58 -0.80
CA MET A 358 -29.08 -23.66 -0.91
C MET A 358 -27.63 -23.13 -0.79
N PRO A 359 -26.65 -24.01 -0.52
CA PRO A 359 -25.23 -23.63 -0.48
C PRO A 359 -24.74 -23.11 -1.83
N TRP A 360 -23.74 -22.22 -1.82
CA TRP A 360 -23.27 -21.48 -3.01
C TRP A 360 -22.94 -22.36 -4.22
N ASN A 361 -22.15 -23.42 -4.06
CA ASN A 361 -21.80 -24.27 -5.21
C ASN A 361 -23.04 -24.92 -5.84
N THR A 362 -24.05 -25.26 -5.04
CA THR A 362 -25.33 -25.76 -5.53
C THR A 362 -26.12 -24.66 -6.24
N VAL A 363 -26.05 -23.41 -5.75
CA VAL A 363 -26.62 -22.24 -6.44
C VAL A 363 -25.97 -22.09 -7.81
N MET A 364 -24.64 -22.09 -7.88
CA MET A 364 -23.91 -21.86 -9.13
C MET A 364 -24.11 -22.99 -10.14
N ASP A 365 -24.08 -24.26 -9.73
CA ASP A 365 -24.40 -25.39 -10.63
C ASP A 365 -25.83 -25.28 -11.18
N LYS A 366 -26.79 -24.96 -10.31
CA LYS A 366 -28.19 -24.76 -10.72
C LYS A 366 -28.35 -23.55 -11.65
N MET A 367 -27.68 -22.44 -11.34
CA MET A 367 -27.68 -21.23 -12.16
C MET A 367 -27.15 -21.52 -13.57
N MET A 368 -26.05 -22.26 -13.70
CA MET A 368 -25.51 -22.63 -15.01
C MET A 368 -26.48 -23.51 -15.80
N ASN A 369 -27.17 -24.44 -15.14
CA ASN A 369 -28.21 -25.24 -15.78
C ASN A 369 -29.44 -24.41 -16.22
N GLU A 370 -29.91 -23.47 -15.40
CA GLU A 370 -31.02 -22.58 -15.77
C GLU A 370 -30.65 -21.65 -16.93
N LEU A 371 -29.43 -21.11 -16.94
CA LEU A 371 -28.91 -20.32 -18.06
C LEU A 371 -28.90 -21.13 -19.36
N TYR A 372 -28.46 -22.39 -19.29
CA TYR A 372 -28.52 -23.32 -20.42
C TYR A 372 -29.96 -23.54 -20.91
N LEU A 373 -30.92 -23.76 -20.01
CA LEU A 373 -32.34 -23.90 -20.36
C LEU A 373 -32.94 -22.63 -20.97
N GLN A 374 -32.41 -21.46 -20.63
CA GLN A 374 -32.75 -20.17 -21.25
C GLN A 374 -32.03 -19.93 -22.58
N GLY A 375 -31.27 -20.92 -23.09
CA GLY A 375 -30.61 -20.88 -24.39
C GLY A 375 -29.24 -20.20 -24.37
N LYS A 376 -28.64 -19.95 -23.20
CA LYS A 376 -27.25 -19.48 -23.11
C LYS A 376 -26.29 -20.63 -23.40
N SER A 377 -25.36 -20.40 -24.31
CA SER A 377 -24.32 -21.35 -24.67
C SER A 377 -23.10 -21.20 -23.77
N ILE A 378 -22.22 -22.22 -23.78
CA ILE A 378 -20.90 -22.11 -23.15
C ILE A 378 -20.09 -20.95 -23.74
N GLY A 379 -20.22 -20.69 -25.05
CA GLY A 379 -19.57 -19.56 -25.71
C GLY A 379 -19.98 -18.20 -25.12
N ASP A 380 -21.26 -18.04 -24.76
CA ASP A 380 -21.74 -16.81 -24.11
C ASP A 380 -21.07 -16.61 -22.73
N ILE A 381 -20.91 -17.69 -21.96
CA ILE A 381 -20.21 -17.66 -20.66
C ILE A 381 -18.74 -17.31 -20.86
N GLU A 382 -18.06 -17.96 -21.83
CA GLU A 382 -16.67 -17.67 -22.16
C GLU A 382 -16.46 -16.21 -22.57
N ASP A 383 -17.35 -15.66 -23.39
CA ASP A 383 -17.25 -14.28 -23.88
C ASP A 383 -17.48 -13.25 -22.77
N VAL A 384 -18.25 -13.60 -21.74
CA VAL A 384 -18.35 -12.80 -20.51
C VAL A 384 -17.07 -12.89 -19.68
N LEU A 385 -16.53 -14.10 -19.50
CA LEU A 385 -15.30 -14.34 -18.73
C LEU A 385 -14.07 -13.64 -19.36
N LYS A 386 -13.98 -13.61 -20.69
CA LYS A 386 -12.93 -12.89 -21.43
C LYS A 386 -12.96 -11.37 -21.19
N ARG A 387 -14.12 -10.82 -20.79
CA ARG A 387 -14.32 -9.38 -20.51
C ARG A 387 -14.16 -9.02 -19.03
N VAL A 388 -13.80 -9.98 -18.17
CA VAL A 388 -13.59 -9.72 -16.74
C VAL A 388 -12.53 -8.62 -16.55
N PRO A 389 -12.81 -7.57 -15.75
CA PRO A 389 -11.87 -6.49 -15.52
C PRO A 389 -10.65 -6.96 -14.73
N ILE A 390 -9.47 -6.55 -15.20
CA ILE A 390 -8.16 -6.89 -14.61
C ILE A 390 -7.27 -5.66 -14.60
N HIS A 391 -6.56 -5.46 -13.49
CA HIS A 391 -5.60 -4.38 -13.39
C HIS A 391 -4.43 -4.59 -14.38
N PRO A 392 -3.99 -3.57 -15.15
CA PRO A 392 -2.98 -3.73 -16.22
C PRO A 392 -1.64 -4.31 -15.78
N ARG A 393 -1.30 -4.19 -14.49
CA ARG A 393 -0.04 -4.70 -13.90
C ARG A 393 -0.08 -6.14 -13.40
N VAL A 394 -1.25 -6.76 -13.23
CA VAL A 394 -1.37 -8.14 -12.72
C VAL A 394 -0.72 -9.15 -13.67
N VAL A 395 -1.02 -9.07 -14.97
CA VAL A 395 -0.45 -9.97 -15.98
C VAL A 395 1.08 -9.81 -16.09
N PRO A 396 1.63 -8.58 -16.18
CA PRO A 396 3.08 -8.35 -16.06
C PRO A 396 3.70 -8.95 -14.79
N ALA A 397 3.10 -8.74 -13.62
CA ALA A 397 3.60 -9.27 -12.34
C ALA A 397 3.71 -10.80 -12.35
N ILE A 398 2.66 -11.49 -12.79
CA ILE A 398 2.64 -12.96 -12.91
C ILE A 398 3.72 -13.45 -13.88
N LYS A 399 3.85 -12.81 -15.04
CA LYS A 399 4.87 -13.17 -16.04
C LYS A 399 6.29 -12.94 -15.51
N ALA A 400 6.51 -11.86 -14.76
CA ALA A 400 7.79 -11.54 -14.15
C ALA A 400 8.14 -12.55 -13.05
N ALA A 401 7.20 -12.89 -12.15
CA ALA A 401 7.40 -13.93 -11.14
C ALA A 401 7.74 -15.30 -11.77
N TYR A 402 7.05 -15.68 -12.85
CA TYR A 402 7.35 -16.89 -13.61
C TYR A 402 8.73 -16.83 -14.31
N ALA A 403 9.11 -15.67 -14.85
CA ALA A 403 10.41 -15.47 -15.49
C ALA A 403 11.56 -15.60 -14.48
N LEU A 404 11.35 -15.13 -13.24
CA LEU A 404 12.26 -15.26 -12.10
C LEU A 404 12.36 -16.70 -11.55
N GLY A 405 11.60 -17.65 -12.09
CA GLY A 405 11.70 -19.07 -11.75
C GLY A 405 10.83 -19.51 -10.58
N CYS A 406 9.86 -18.70 -10.15
CA CYS A 406 8.92 -19.13 -9.11
C CYS A 406 7.89 -20.13 -9.64
N ASP A 407 7.51 -21.06 -8.77
CA ASP A 407 6.43 -22.02 -8.98
C ASP A 407 5.09 -21.35 -8.66
N LEU A 408 4.36 -20.94 -9.68
CA LEU A 408 3.08 -20.27 -9.47
C LEU A 408 1.97 -21.31 -9.39
N ARG A 409 1.10 -21.18 -8.39
CA ARG A 409 -0.07 -22.05 -8.20
C ARG A 409 -1.32 -21.21 -7.94
N VAL A 410 -2.47 -21.72 -8.38
CA VAL A 410 -3.76 -21.12 -8.05
C VAL A 410 -4.38 -21.89 -6.89
N LEU A 411 -4.87 -21.16 -5.89
CA LEU A 411 -5.67 -21.71 -4.81
C LEU A 411 -6.94 -20.88 -4.63
N SER A 412 -8.08 -21.41 -5.05
CA SER A 412 -9.31 -20.62 -5.14
C SER A 412 -10.55 -21.46 -4.88
N ASP A 413 -11.51 -20.89 -4.16
CA ASP A 413 -12.86 -21.40 -3.97
C ASP A 413 -13.84 -21.00 -5.10
N ALA A 414 -13.35 -20.44 -6.22
CA ALA A 414 -14.10 -20.31 -7.47
C ALA A 414 -14.24 -21.69 -8.16
N ASN A 415 -14.25 -21.76 -9.49
CA ASN A 415 -14.34 -23.03 -10.23
C ASN A 415 -13.33 -23.15 -11.37
N LEU A 416 -12.98 -24.40 -11.71
CA LEU A 416 -11.93 -24.70 -12.69
C LEU A 416 -12.22 -24.15 -14.08
N PHE A 417 -13.47 -24.25 -14.55
CA PHE A 417 -13.85 -23.77 -15.88
C PHE A 417 -13.60 -22.26 -16.01
N TYR A 418 -13.99 -21.47 -15.01
CA TYR A 418 -13.83 -20.01 -15.02
C TYR A 418 -12.35 -19.62 -15.01
N ILE A 419 -11.60 -20.20 -14.07
CA ILE A 419 -10.17 -19.92 -13.91
C ILE A 419 -9.41 -20.27 -15.19
N GLU A 420 -9.60 -21.47 -15.74
CA GLU A 420 -8.93 -21.89 -16.97
C GLU A 420 -9.26 -20.97 -18.15
N THR A 421 -10.53 -20.58 -18.30
CA THR A 421 -10.98 -19.70 -19.38
C THR A 421 -10.31 -18.34 -19.31
N ILE A 422 -10.30 -17.73 -18.13
CA ILE A 422 -9.67 -16.42 -17.89
C ILE A 422 -8.16 -16.52 -18.12
N LEU A 423 -7.47 -17.49 -17.51
CA LEU A 423 -6.01 -17.63 -17.63
C LEU A 423 -5.55 -17.90 -19.06
N LYS A 424 -6.32 -18.70 -19.83
CA LYS A 424 -6.06 -18.95 -21.26
C LYS A 424 -6.24 -17.68 -22.09
N HIS A 425 -7.31 -16.92 -21.84
CA HIS A 425 -7.56 -15.67 -22.53
C HIS A 425 -6.43 -14.65 -22.31
N LEU A 426 -5.90 -14.56 -21.09
CA LEU A 426 -4.81 -13.67 -20.73
C LEU A 426 -3.42 -14.15 -21.18
N GLY A 427 -3.31 -15.39 -21.68
CA GLY A 427 -2.05 -15.98 -22.09
C GLY A 427 -1.06 -16.21 -20.94
N ILE A 428 -1.59 -16.55 -19.75
CA ILE A 428 -0.78 -16.83 -18.54
C ILE A 428 -1.07 -18.20 -17.92
N ARG A 429 -1.92 -19.03 -18.54
CA ARG A 429 -2.24 -20.37 -18.04
C ARG A 429 -0.99 -21.24 -17.84
N GLU A 430 -0.03 -21.15 -18.75
CA GLU A 430 1.23 -21.90 -18.69
C GLU A 430 2.17 -21.44 -17.58
N CYS A 431 1.92 -20.27 -16.97
CA CYS A 431 2.71 -19.80 -15.83
C CYS A 431 2.38 -20.56 -14.55
N PHE A 432 1.22 -21.24 -14.49
CA PHE A 432 0.74 -21.96 -13.31
C PHE A 432 0.92 -23.47 -13.44
N SER A 433 1.67 -24.06 -12.50
CA SER A 433 1.94 -25.50 -12.46
C SER A 433 0.77 -26.32 -11.92
N GLU A 434 -0.04 -25.72 -11.04
CA GLU A 434 -1.16 -26.37 -10.37
C GLU A 434 -2.32 -25.39 -10.13
N ILE A 435 -3.55 -25.88 -10.27
CA ILE A 435 -4.79 -25.16 -9.94
C ILE A 435 -5.58 -26.01 -8.96
N ASN A 436 -5.69 -25.53 -7.72
CA ASN A 436 -6.54 -26.12 -6.69
C ASN A 436 -7.82 -25.29 -6.58
N THR A 437 -8.94 -25.85 -7.03
CA THR A 437 -10.25 -25.17 -7.04
C THR A 437 -11.40 -26.15 -7.19
N ASN A 438 -12.64 -25.70 -6.99
CA ASN A 438 -13.83 -26.53 -7.19
C ASN A 438 -13.90 -27.06 -8.63
N PRO A 439 -14.19 -28.35 -8.86
CA PRO A 439 -14.35 -28.88 -10.21
C PRO A 439 -15.42 -28.12 -11.00
N GLY A 440 -15.07 -27.71 -12.21
CA GLY A 440 -15.97 -27.09 -13.18
C GLY A 440 -15.72 -27.67 -14.56
N PHE A 441 -16.72 -28.28 -15.19
CA PHE A 441 -16.56 -28.91 -16.51
C PHE A 441 -17.87 -28.87 -17.31
N VAL A 442 -17.76 -28.93 -18.63
CA VAL A 442 -18.92 -29.06 -19.52
C VAL A 442 -19.24 -30.53 -19.69
N ASP A 443 -20.47 -30.94 -19.41
CA ASP A 443 -20.93 -32.32 -19.58
C ASP A 443 -21.27 -32.67 -21.03
N GLU A 444 -21.66 -33.93 -21.29
CA GLU A 444 -21.99 -34.43 -22.62
C GLU A 444 -23.21 -33.72 -23.25
N GLU A 445 -24.06 -33.09 -22.43
CA GLU A 445 -25.22 -32.32 -22.88
C GLU A 445 -24.87 -30.85 -23.17
N GLY A 446 -23.61 -30.45 -22.97
CA GLY A 446 -23.16 -29.07 -23.17
C GLY A 446 -23.46 -28.15 -21.98
N LYS A 447 -23.81 -28.69 -20.81
CA LYS A 447 -24.08 -27.91 -19.60
C LYS A 447 -22.81 -27.74 -18.77
N LEU A 448 -22.58 -26.53 -18.27
CA LEU A 448 -21.52 -26.29 -17.30
C LEU A 448 -21.94 -26.82 -15.92
N ARG A 449 -21.18 -27.77 -15.40
CA ARG A 449 -21.36 -28.39 -14.08
C ARG A 449 -20.30 -27.88 -13.11
N ILE A 450 -20.72 -27.52 -11.91
CA ILE A 450 -19.85 -27.04 -10.83
C ILE A 450 -20.06 -27.92 -9.59
N LEU A 451 -19.00 -28.53 -9.09
CA LEU A 451 -19.02 -29.42 -7.94
C LEU A 451 -18.13 -28.88 -6.83
N PRO A 452 -18.37 -29.19 -5.54
CA PRO A 452 -17.45 -28.79 -4.47
C PRO A 452 -16.11 -29.55 -4.53
N TYR A 453 -15.05 -28.92 -4.03
CA TYR A 453 -13.70 -29.49 -3.96
C TYR A 453 -13.68 -30.82 -3.19
N HIS A 454 -14.47 -30.91 -2.12
CA HIS A 454 -14.74 -32.17 -1.44
C HIS A 454 -16.23 -32.30 -1.12
N ASP A 455 -16.69 -33.54 -0.94
CA ASP A 455 -18.06 -33.81 -0.53
C ASP A 455 -18.26 -33.45 0.96
N PHE A 456 -18.84 -32.27 1.18
CA PHE A 456 -19.14 -31.76 2.51
C PHE A 456 -20.45 -32.28 3.11
N HIS A 457 -21.25 -33.03 2.33
CA HIS A 457 -22.44 -33.72 2.85
C HIS A 457 -22.08 -35.01 3.58
N THR A 458 -20.97 -35.64 3.21
CA THR A 458 -20.50 -36.89 3.83
C THR A 458 -19.42 -36.67 4.89
N PHE A 459 -18.58 -35.64 4.76
CA PHE A 459 -17.51 -35.37 5.73
C PHE A 459 -17.23 -33.87 5.86
N SER A 460 -17.33 -33.34 7.09
CA SER A 460 -16.82 -32.00 7.40
C SER A 460 -15.30 -32.02 7.46
N HIS A 461 -14.65 -31.05 6.81
CA HIS A 461 -13.20 -30.90 6.92
C HIS A 461 -12.77 -30.34 8.29
N GLY A 462 -13.68 -30.04 9.22
CA GLY A 462 -13.36 -29.72 10.62
C GLY A 462 -12.64 -28.38 10.81
N CYS A 463 -12.71 -27.46 9.83
CA CYS A 463 -12.26 -26.08 9.98
C CYS A 463 -13.47 -25.17 10.14
N ASN A 464 -13.43 -24.27 11.11
CA ASN A 464 -14.49 -23.31 11.35
C ASN A 464 -14.26 -21.97 10.63
N LEU A 465 -13.14 -21.83 9.92
CA LEU A 465 -12.74 -20.60 9.22
C LEU A 465 -13.02 -20.66 7.71
N CYS A 466 -13.30 -21.83 7.16
CA CYS A 466 -13.45 -22.04 5.73
C CYS A 466 -14.89 -22.36 5.35
N PRO A 467 -15.34 -21.97 4.15
CA PRO A 467 -16.63 -22.40 3.64
C PRO A 467 -16.66 -23.93 3.48
N PRO A 468 -17.84 -24.57 3.57
CA PRO A 468 -17.95 -26.02 3.54
C PRO A 468 -17.37 -26.70 2.30
N ASN A 469 -17.34 -25.99 1.16
CA ASN A 469 -16.91 -26.52 -0.13
C ASN A 469 -15.41 -26.79 -0.24
N MET A 470 -14.57 -25.98 0.41
CA MET A 470 -13.11 -26.04 0.25
C MET A 470 -12.38 -25.40 1.43
N CYS A 471 -11.32 -26.06 1.91
CA CYS A 471 -10.44 -25.50 2.93
C CYS A 471 -9.05 -25.19 2.34
N LYS A 472 -8.79 -23.92 2.05
CA LYS A 472 -7.51 -23.45 1.52
C LYS A 472 -6.34 -23.77 2.46
N GLY A 473 -6.53 -23.64 3.78
CA GLY A 473 -5.51 -23.98 4.77
C GLY A 473 -5.08 -25.45 4.75
N LYS A 474 -6.02 -26.40 4.62
CA LYS A 474 -5.66 -27.83 4.48
C LYS A 474 -4.88 -28.14 3.21
N ILE A 475 -5.13 -27.39 2.15
CA ILE A 475 -4.40 -27.54 0.89
C ILE A 475 -2.98 -26.99 1.04
N ILE A 476 -2.81 -25.87 1.75
CA ILE A 476 -1.47 -25.38 2.13
C ILE A 476 -0.72 -26.42 2.97
N GLU A 477 -1.34 -27.01 3.99
CA GLU A 477 -0.73 -28.08 4.79
C GLU A 477 -0.32 -29.28 3.91
N ARG A 478 -1.20 -29.74 3.02
CA ARG A 478 -0.89 -30.80 2.06
C ARG A 478 0.32 -30.42 1.21
N ILE A 479 0.34 -29.20 0.68
CA ILE A 479 1.44 -28.74 -0.19
C ILE A 479 2.74 -28.66 0.60
N GLN A 480 2.75 -28.08 1.80
CA GLN A 480 3.92 -28.03 2.69
C GLN A 480 4.50 -29.43 2.96
N THR A 481 3.67 -30.47 3.14
CA THR A 481 4.18 -31.85 3.34
C THR A 481 4.89 -32.45 2.14
N THR A 482 4.68 -31.89 0.94
CA THR A 482 5.32 -32.32 -0.30
C THR A 482 6.50 -31.45 -0.71
N LEU A 483 6.86 -30.45 0.10
CA LEU A 483 7.90 -29.47 -0.20
C LEU A 483 9.07 -29.58 0.78
N GLU A 484 10.27 -29.82 0.26
CA GLU A 484 11.53 -29.62 0.99
C GLU A 484 12.09 -28.24 0.62
N ASN A 485 12.40 -27.41 1.63
CA ASN A 485 13.15 -26.15 1.53
C ASN A 485 12.61 -25.10 0.55
N LYS A 486 11.30 -24.79 0.57
CA LYS A 486 10.74 -23.70 -0.24
C LYS A 486 9.94 -22.71 0.59
N THR A 487 10.21 -21.43 0.37
CA THR A 487 9.42 -20.31 0.89
C THR A 487 8.13 -20.13 0.10
N ILE A 488 7.03 -19.96 0.83
CA ILE A 488 5.70 -19.68 0.28
C ILE A 488 5.43 -18.18 0.34
N ILE A 489 4.96 -17.61 -0.77
CA ILE A 489 4.32 -16.29 -0.82
C ILE A 489 2.84 -16.51 -1.13
N TYR A 490 1.96 -16.16 -0.21
CA TYR A 490 0.51 -16.35 -0.37
C TYR A 490 -0.20 -15.03 -0.65
N LEU A 491 -0.86 -14.90 -1.80
CA LEU A 491 -1.60 -13.70 -2.19
C LEU A 491 -3.09 -13.94 -2.01
N GLY A 492 -3.75 -13.11 -1.20
CA GLY A 492 -5.17 -13.26 -0.90
C GLY A 492 -5.87 -11.94 -0.60
N ASP A 493 -7.19 -11.97 -0.65
CA ASP A 493 -8.04 -10.81 -0.36
C ASP A 493 -9.31 -11.18 0.43
N GLY A 494 -9.94 -12.30 0.14
CA GLY A 494 -11.20 -12.73 0.77
C GLY A 494 -11.02 -13.41 2.13
N ALA A 495 -12.10 -13.51 2.89
CA ALA A 495 -12.05 -14.01 4.26
C ALA A 495 -11.52 -15.45 4.35
N GLY A 496 -11.77 -16.27 3.32
CA GLY A 496 -11.27 -17.64 3.22
C GLY A 496 -9.74 -17.75 3.12
N ASP A 497 -9.04 -16.64 2.82
CA ASP A 497 -7.59 -16.57 2.80
C ASP A 497 -6.96 -16.38 4.19
N PHE A 498 -7.77 -16.13 5.23
CA PHE A 498 -7.26 -16.10 6.60
C PHE A 498 -6.90 -17.50 7.11
N CYS A 499 -7.62 -18.54 6.71
CA CYS A 499 -7.25 -19.91 7.10
C CYS A 499 -5.85 -20.34 6.65
N PRO A 500 -5.46 -20.16 5.37
CA PRO A 500 -4.10 -20.48 4.93
C PRO A 500 -3.02 -19.58 5.54
N SER A 501 -3.30 -18.32 5.88
CA SER A 501 -2.30 -17.46 6.54
C SER A 501 -1.88 -18.00 7.92
N LEU A 502 -2.77 -18.71 8.63
CA LEU A 502 -2.46 -19.40 9.89
C LEU A 502 -1.60 -20.66 9.72
N LYS A 503 -1.40 -21.13 8.48
CA LYS A 503 -0.59 -22.32 8.15
C LYS A 503 0.81 -21.96 7.67
N LEU A 504 1.02 -20.69 7.34
CA LEU A 504 2.32 -20.19 6.93
C LEU A 504 3.25 -20.07 8.14
N THR A 505 4.53 -20.33 7.92
CA THR A 505 5.59 -20.27 8.91
C THR A 505 6.27 -18.90 8.90
N LYS A 506 7.17 -18.64 9.86
CA LYS A 506 7.99 -17.42 9.91
C LYS A 506 8.93 -17.22 8.70
N GLU A 507 9.16 -18.26 7.91
CA GLU A 507 9.99 -18.25 6.70
C GLU A 507 9.15 -17.95 5.44
N ASP A 508 7.83 -17.87 5.60
CA ASP A 508 6.86 -17.62 4.54
C ASP A 508 6.36 -16.16 4.59
N TYR A 509 5.71 -15.74 3.50
CA TYR A 509 5.15 -14.42 3.31
C TYR A 509 3.65 -14.48 3.05
N MET A 510 2.88 -13.65 3.76
CA MET A 510 1.46 -13.43 3.52
C MET A 510 1.29 -12.05 2.86
N MET A 511 0.67 -12.01 1.68
CA MET A 511 0.38 -10.78 0.92
C MET A 511 -1.12 -10.48 0.89
N PRO A 512 -1.69 -9.91 1.96
CA PRO A 512 -3.11 -9.58 2.02
C PRO A 512 -3.43 -8.30 1.25
N ARG A 513 -4.54 -8.29 0.51
CA ARG A 513 -5.01 -7.07 -0.12
C ARG A 513 -5.55 -6.09 0.93
N LYS A 514 -5.00 -4.88 1.00
CA LYS A 514 -5.41 -3.83 1.94
C LYS A 514 -6.89 -3.47 1.77
N ASP A 515 -7.58 -3.35 2.89
CA ASP A 515 -9.03 -3.05 3.00
C ASP A 515 -10.00 -4.17 2.54
N PHE A 516 -9.48 -5.39 2.35
CA PHE A 516 -10.26 -6.60 2.08
C PHE A 516 -10.41 -7.49 3.31
N PRO A 517 -11.37 -8.44 3.31
CA PRO A 517 -11.65 -9.24 4.50
C PRO A 517 -10.44 -9.95 5.11
N VAL A 518 -9.50 -10.48 4.31
CA VAL A 518 -8.29 -11.11 4.87
C VAL A 518 -7.41 -10.11 5.62
N TRP A 519 -7.27 -8.89 5.10
CA TRP A 519 -6.51 -7.83 5.75
C TRP A 519 -7.14 -7.45 7.08
N GLU A 520 -8.47 -7.25 7.10
CA GLU A 520 -9.19 -6.95 8.35
C GLU A 520 -9.05 -8.07 9.40
N LEU A 521 -9.06 -9.34 8.96
CA LEU A 521 -8.88 -10.50 9.84
C LEU A 521 -7.45 -10.60 10.37
N ILE A 522 -6.44 -10.33 9.53
CA ILE A 522 -5.04 -10.30 9.95
C ILE A 522 -4.79 -9.14 10.92
N CYS A 523 -5.27 -7.92 10.63
CA CYS A 523 -5.12 -6.79 11.55
C CYS A 523 -5.74 -7.07 12.93
N LYS A 524 -6.87 -7.78 12.99
CA LYS A 524 -7.54 -8.13 14.25
C LYS A 524 -6.85 -9.28 15.01
N ASN A 525 -6.14 -10.16 14.30
CA ASN A 525 -5.63 -11.42 14.83
C ASN A 525 -4.15 -11.64 14.46
N GLY A 526 -3.36 -10.57 14.39
CA GLY A 526 -1.99 -10.61 13.85
C GLY A 526 -1.08 -11.58 14.59
N ASP A 527 -1.26 -11.70 15.90
CA ASP A 527 -0.50 -12.63 16.76
C ASP A 527 -0.66 -14.11 16.36
N LEU A 528 -1.69 -14.46 15.59
CA LEU A 528 -1.94 -15.81 15.09
C LEU A 528 -1.21 -16.11 13.76
N VAL A 529 -0.73 -15.09 13.07
CA VAL A 529 -0.06 -15.21 11.77
C VAL A 529 1.45 -15.12 11.99
N GLN A 530 2.15 -16.21 11.69
CA GLN A 530 3.62 -16.27 11.88
C GLN A 530 4.41 -15.72 10.70
N ALA A 531 3.82 -15.77 9.50
CA ALA A 531 4.43 -15.30 8.26
C ALA A 531 4.64 -13.78 8.27
N ASP A 532 5.64 -13.35 7.50
CA ASP A 532 5.89 -11.93 7.28
C ASP A 532 4.79 -11.35 6.37
N VAL A 533 4.15 -10.27 6.82
CA VAL A 533 2.93 -9.73 6.19
C VAL A 533 3.27 -8.51 5.34
N HIS A 534 2.94 -8.57 4.05
CA HIS A 534 3.21 -7.51 3.08
C HIS A 534 1.94 -7.13 2.30
N GLU A 535 1.27 -6.06 2.74
CA GLU A 535 0.02 -5.62 2.13
C GLU A 535 0.19 -5.01 0.73
N TRP A 536 -0.90 -5.05 -0.04
CA TRP A 536 -0.98 -4.39 -1.35
C TRP A 536 -2.41 -3.86 -1.60
N ALA A 537 -2.55 -2.68 -2.21
CA ALA A 537 -3.86 -2.07 -2.46
C ALA A 537 -4.40 -2.31 -3.87
N ASP A 538 -3.52 -2.34 -4.87
CA ASP A 538 -3.86 -2.49 -6.29
C ASP A 538 -2.80 -3.27 -7.06
N GLY A 539 -2.98 -3.40 -8.37
CA GLY A 539 -2.06 -4.18 -9.19
C GLY A 539 -0.66 -3.55 -9.35
N GLU A 540 -0.47 -2.24 -9.15
CA GLU A 540 0.87 -1.63 -9.17
C GLU A 540 1.64 -1.99 -7.90
N GLU A 541 0.99 -1.88 -6.74
CA GLU A 541 1.58 -2.33 -5.48
C GLU A 541 1.81 -3.84 -5.46
N LEU A 542 0.85 -4.62 -5.98
CA LEU A 542 1.01 -6.06 -6.13
C LEU A 542 2.28 -6.40 -6.91
N GLU A 543 2.48 -5.79 -8.08
CA GLU A 543 3.66 -6.00 -8.91
C GLU A 543 4.93 -5.62 -8.14
N ARG A 544 4.96 -4.43 -7.54
CA ARG A 544 6.14 -3.94 -6.83
C ARG A 544 6.52 -4.83 -5.64
N VAL A 545 5.56 -5.11 -4.75
CA VAL A 545 5.79 -5.87 -3.52
C VAL A 545 6.14 -7.32 -3.83
N LEU A 546 5.40 -7.96 -4.76
CA LEU A 546 5.66 -9.35 -5.14
C LEU A 546 7.06 -9.51 -5.72
N ILE A 547 7.46 -8.65 -6.65
CA ILE A 547 8.78 -8.74 -7.29
C ILE A 547 9.90 -8.42 -6.30
N GLN A 548 9.69 -7.47 -5.40
CA GLN A 548 10.64 -7.16 -4.32
C GLN A 548 10.87 -8.37 -3.40
N LEU A 549 9.79 -9.04 -2.97
CA LEU A 549 9.88 -10.24 -2.12
C LEU A 549 10.61 -11.37 -2.85
N ILE A 550 10.23 -11.65 -4.09
CA ILE A 550 10.89 -12.69 -4.90
C ILE A 550 12.38 -12.41 -5.05
N THR A 551 12.76 -11.17 -5.35
CA THR A 551 14.18 -10.78 -5.51
C THR A 551 14.94 -10.93 -4.20
N THR A 552 14.31 -10.58 -3.08
CA THR A 552 14.90 -10.72 -1.75
C THR A 552 15.16 -12.19 -1.43
N ILE A 553 14.17 -13.07 -1.63
CA ILE A 553 14.31 -14.52 -1.40
C ILE A 553 15.44 -15.11 -2.26
N ILE A 554 15.48 -14.78 -3.56
CA ILE A 554 16.53 -15.25 -4.47
C ILE A 554 17.92 -14.80 -3.98
N SER A 555 18.05 -13.54 -3.56
CA SER A 555 19.33 -13.02 -3.06
C SER A 555 19.79 -13.66 -1.75
N MET A 556 18.86 -14.07 -0.89
CA MET A 556 19.19 -14.76 0.37
C MET A 556 19.70 -16.17 0.10
N ASP A 557 19.10 -16.88 -0.86
CA ASP A 557 19.54 -18.22 -1.27
C ASP A 557 20.92 -18.21 -1.95
N GLU A 558 21.21 -17.24 -2.82
CA GLU A 558 22.53 -17.12 -3.47
C GLU A 558 23.66 -16.88 -2.45
N ASN A 559 23.41 -16.09 -1.40
CA ASN A 559 24.38 -15.86 -0.32
C ASN A 559 24.62 -17.11 0.56
N VAL A 560 23.67 -18.05 0.63
CA VAL A 560 23.84 -19.33 1.35
C VAL A 560 24.69 -20.31 0.52
N VAL A 561 24.55 -20.29 -0.80
CA VAL A 561 25.38 -21.10 -1.72
C VAL A 561 26.83 -20.59 -1.74
N ASP A 562 27.06 -19.28 -1.71
CA ASP A 562 28.42 -18.72 -1.66
C ASP A 562 29.11 -18.99 -0.32
N ASN A 563 28.37 -18.94 0.79
CA ASN A 563 28.91 -19.29 2.12
C ASN A 563 29.18 -20.79 2.30
N THR A 564 28.46 -21.67 1.61
CA THR A 564 28.74 -23.12 1.62
C THR A 564 29.93 -23.49 0.72
N ASN A 565 30.18 -22.75 -0.37
CA ASN A 565 31.39 -22.89 -1.18
C ASN A 565 32.66 -22.37 -0.48
N GLN A 566 32.55 -21.39 0.44
CA GLN A 566 33.68 -20.95 1.27
C GLN A 566 34.07 -21.95 2.38
N LEU A 567 33.22 -22.93 2.72
CA LEU A 567 33.54 -23.97 3.69
C LEU A 567 34.28 -25.20 3.12
N PHE A 568 34.50 -25.24 1.80
CA PHE A 568 35.29 -26.27 1.13
C PHE A 568 36.62 -25.72 0.58
N ASP A 569 37.33 -24.91 1.35
CA ASP A 569 38.72 -24.57 1.04
C ASP A 569 39.64 -24.87 2.24
N CYS A 570 39.85 -26.16 2.48
CA CYS A 570 40.92 -26.65 3.34
C CYS A 570 41.43 -27.99 2.85
N LYS A 571 42.38 -27.94 1.89
CA LYS A 571 43.65 -28.70 1.86
C LYS A 571 44.33 -28.52 0.51
N PHE A 572 45.11 -27.45 0.36
CA PHE A 572 46.23 -27.46 -0.58
C PHE A 572 47.43 -28.11 0.10
N GLU A 573 47.58 -29.43 -0.06
CA GLU A 573 48.89 -30.07 0.03
C GLU A 573 49.60 -29.94 -1.33
N THR A 574 50.83 -29.49 -1.24
CA THR A 574 51.71 -29.13 -2.34
C THR A 574 52.22 -30.38 -3.06
N ILE A 575 51.87 -30.58 -4.33
CA ILE A 575 52.62 -31.49 -5.22
C ILE A 575 52.90 -30.78 -6.55
N GLY A 576 54.19 -30.73 -6.88
CA GLY A 576 54.77 -29.91 -7.93
C GLY A 576 54.46 -30.32 -9.37
N HIS A 577 54.65 -29.34 -10.24
CA HIS A 577 54.66 -29.42 -11.70
C HIS A 577 55.31 -30.69 -12.24
N LYS A 578 54.58 -31.42 -13.08
CA LYS A 578 55.15 -32.13 -14.23
C LYS A 578 54.10 -32.37 -15.34
N VAL A 579 54.27 -31.59 -16.41
CA VAL A 579 54.16 -31.96 -17.82
C VAL A 579 52.91 -32.75 -18.25
N LEU A 580 52.00 -32.05 -18.94
CA LEU A 580 51.00 -32.64 -19.85
C LEU A 580 51.68 -33.43 -20.99
N PRO A 581 51.13 -34.59 -21.36
CA PRO A 581 51.06 -34.95 -22.77
C PRO A 581 49.63 -35.27 -23.23
N LYS A 582 49.30 -34.59 -24.34
CA LYS A 582 48.35 -34.82 -25.45
C LYS A 582 47.24 -35.89 -25.37
N PRO A 583 46.08 -35.61 -26.00
CA PRO A 583 44.96 -36.54 -26.08
C PRO A 583 45.28 -37.70 -27.03
N LEU A 584 45.03 -38.92 -26.55
CA LEU A 584 44.92 -40.12 -27.38
C LEU A 584 43.44 -40.41 -27.59
N TYR A 585 43.04 -40.32 -28.85
CA TYR A 585 41.79 -40.89 -29.36
C TYR A 585 41.95 -42.41 -29.55
N VAL A 586 40.79 -43.05 -29.76
CA VAL A 586 40.52 -44.36 -30.41
C VAL A 586 40.21 -45.51 -29.44
N PRO A 587 39.24 -46.41 -29.75
CA PRO A 587 38.26 -46.44 -30.85
C PRO A 587 36.82 -46.13 -30.44
#